data_AF-A0A3D0ZRZ1-F1
#
_entry.id   AF-A0A3D0ZRZ1-F1
#
_cell.length_a   1.000
_cell.length_b   1.000
_cell.length_c   1.000
_cell.angle_alpha   90.00
_cell.angle_beta   90.00
_cell.angle_gamma   90.00
#
_symmetry.space_group_name_H-M   'P 1'
#
loop_
_entity.id
_entity.type
_entity.pdbx_description
1 polymer ?
#
loop_
_entity_poly.entity_id
_entity_poly.type
_entity_poly.pdbx_seq_one_letter_code
_entity_poly.pdbx_strand_id
1 'polypeptide(L)'
;MDLNANETFGLVCAHHHLYSSLARGMPSPDKLPSSFGDILNSVWWKLDRALDLETIEWSAKLGALEALERGTTCIIDHHESPNAIEGSLSVIQNACRELGVRVNTCYGVTDRNCNDFSTDMA
;
A
#
# COMPACT_ATOMS: atom_id res chain seq x y z
N MET A 1 32.26 5.12 2.01
CA MET A 1 31.88 5.82 0.77
C MET A 1 31.81 7.27 1.15
N ASP A 2 32.63 8.10 0.52
CA ASP A 2 32.62 9.54 0.75
C ASP A 2 31.61 10.15 -0.23
N LEU A 3 30.67 10.92 0.31
CA LEU A 3 29.65 11.64 -0.46
C LEU A 3 30.20 13.01 -0.88
N ASN A 4 29.78 13.50 -2.04
CA ASN A 4 30.01 14.88 -2.44
C ASN A 4 29.21 15.87 -1.55
N ALA A 5 29.59 17.14 -1.56
CA ALA A 5 28.96 18.18 -0.73
C ALA A 5 27.44 18.35 -0.97
N ASN A 6 26.95 17.92 -2.13
CA ASN A 6 25.55 17.99 -2.54
C ASN A 6 24.87 16.60 -2.61
N GLU A 7 25.48 15.58 -2.02
CA GLU A 7 24.93 14.23 -1.99
C GLU A 7 24.49 13.84 -0.58
N THR A 8 23.43 13.03 -0.51
CA THR A 8 22.95 12.44 0.72
C THR A 8 22.68 10.96 0.50
N PHE A 9 22.65 10.17 1.57
CA PHE A 9 22.11 8.82 1.48
C PHE A 9 20.62 8.87 1.18
N GLY A 10 20.14 7.90 0.39
CA GLY A 10 18.73 7.78 0.08
C GLY A 10 17.88 7.57 1.34
N LEU A 11 16.72 8.21 1.38
CA LEU A 11 15.79 8.10 2.49
C LEU A 11 15.15 6.71 2.56
N VAL A 12 14.75 6.32 3.76
CA VAL A 12 13.97 5.12 4.04
C VAL A 12 12.60 5.54 4.57
N CYS A 13 11.54 5.22 3.83
CA CYS A 13 10.18 5.34 4.32
C CYS A 13 9.86 4.11 5.17
N ALA A 14 9.89 4.27 6.49
CA ALA A 14 9.75 3.16 7.43
C ALA A 14 8.31 2.62 7.56
N HIS A 15 7.32 3.31 6.99
CA HIS A 15 5.92 2.90 7.01
C HIS A 15 5.16 3.56 5.86
N HIS A 16 4.63 2.76 4.93
CA HIS A 16 3.79 3.23 3.84
C HIS A 16 2.61 2.27 3.61
N HIS A 17 1.54 2.76 3.00
CA HIS A 17 0.44 1.95 2.46
C HIS A 17 0.32 2.23 0.95
N LEU A 18 1.16 1.59 0.14
CA LEU A 18 1.28 1.84 -1.31
C LEU A 18 -0.04 1.65 -2.06
N TYR A 19 -0.87 0.71 -1.61
CA TYR A 19 -2.18 0.42 -2.21
C TYR A 19 -3.15 1.63 -2.18
N SER A 20 -2.90 2.61 -1.31
CA SER A 20 -3.73 3.82 -1.18
C SER A 20 -3.35 4.94 -2.15
N SER A 21 -2.29 4.78 -2.96
CA SER A 21 -1.74 5.88 -3.77
C SER A 21 -2.75 6.45 -4.77
N LEU A 22 -3.60 5.59 -5.36
CA LEU A 22 -4.69 5.98 -6.26
C LEU A 22 -5.96 6.46 -5.56
N ALA A 23 -6.05 6.31 -4.23
CA ALA A 23 -7.20 6.75 -3.43
C ALA A 23 -7.21 8.27 -3.20
N ARG A 24 -6.10 8.96 -3.49
CA ARG A 24 -5.97 10.41 -3.34
C ARG A 24 -6.92 11.11 -4.32
N GLY A 25 -7.77 12.00 -3.79
CA GLY A 25 -8.78 12.71 -4.59
C GLY A 25 -10.12 11.98 -4.72
N MET A 26 -10.30 10.81 -4.09
CA MET A 26 -11.62 10.20 -3.98
C MET A 26 -12.62 11.11 -3.24
N PRO A 27 -13.92 11.03 -3.58
CA PRO A 27 -14.95 11.77 -2.86
C PRO A 27 -14.97 11.46 -1.36
N SER A 28 -15.38 12.44 -0.57
CA SER A 28 -15.58 12.27 0.88
C SER A 28 -16.72 11.26 1.13
N PRO A 29 -16.64 10.43 2.20
CA PRO A 29 -17.79 9.62 2.61
C PRO A 29 -18.97 10.52 3.04
N ASP A 30 -20.19 9.99 2.95
CA ASP A 30 -21.44 10.71 3.26
C ASP A 30 -21.43 11.38 4.64
N LYS A 31 -20.78 10.74 5.62
CA LYS A 31 -20.55 11.29 6.95
C LYS A 31 -19.06 11.49 7.17
N LEU A 32 -18.69 12.72 7.51
CA LEU A 32 -17.32 13.05 7.89
C LEU A 32 -16.88 12.22 9.11
N PRO A 33 -15.76 11.49 9.02
CA PRO A 33 -15.21 10.72 10.14
C PRO A 33 -14.82 11.62 11.30
N SER A 34 -15.19 11.22 12.52
CA SER A 34 -14.85 11.94 13.76
C SER A 34 -13.79 11.24 14.60
N SER A 35 -13.41 10.03 14.20
CA SER A 35 -12.42 9.19 14.87
C SER A 35 -11.57 8.40 13.87
N PHE A 36 -10.45 7.85 14.33
CA PHE A 36 -9.66 6.92 13.52
C PHE A 36 -10.47 5.67 13.14
N GLY A 37 -11.29 5.15 14.05
CA GLY A 37 -12.20 4.04 13.75
C GLY A 37 -13.21 4.40 12.66
N ASP A 38 -13.73 5.63 12.67
CA ASP A 38 -14.71 6.08 11.69
C ASP A 38 -14.10 6.11 10.27
N ILE A 39 -12.87 6.62 10.11
CA ILE A 39 -12.23 6.68 8.79
C ILE A 39 -11.88 5.28 8.28
N LEU A 40 -11.44 4.38 9.17
CA LEU A 40 -11.20 2.98 8.84
C LEU A 40 -12.47 2.30 8.31
N ASN A 41 -13.59 2.44 9.01
CA ASN A 41 -14.87 1.84 8.60
C ASN A 41 -15.45 2.46 7.32
N SER A 42 -15.36 3.79 7.19
CA SER A 42 -16.03 4.53 6.13
C SER A 42 -15.27 4.53 4.80
N VAL A 43 -13.95 4.43 4.84
CA VAL A 43 -13.06 4.53 3.69
C VAL A 43 -12.14 3.31 3.58
N TRP A 44 -11.20 3.15 4.52
CA TRP A 44 -10.06 2.23 4.31
C TRP A 44 -10.48 0.78 4.18
N TRP A 45 -11.31 0.24 5.08
CA TRP A 45 -11.74 -1.17 4.98
C TRP A 45 -12.59 -1.46 3.75
N LYS A 46 -13.27 -0.45 3.19
CA LYS A 46 -13.98 -0.60 1.92
C LYS A 46 -12.99 -0.65 0.76
N LEU A 47 -11.99 0.22 0.78
CA LEU A 47 -10.91 0.23 -0.21
C LEU A 47 -10.13 -1.07 -0.18
N ASP A 48 -9.68 -1.54 0.99
CA ASP A 48 -8.91 -2.78 1.14
C ASP A 48 -9.62 -3.98 0.48
N ARG A 49 -10.96 -4.07 0.63
CA ARG A 49 -11.78 -5.11 -0.02
C ARG A 49 -12.00 -4.90 -1.51
N ALA A 50 -11.86 -3.69 -2.03
CA ALA A 50 -12.06 -3.37 -3.44
C ALA A 50 -10.80 -3.56 -4.28
N LEU A 51 -9.65 -3.80 -3.67
CA LEU A 51 -8.39 -3.98 -4.38
C LEU A 51 -8.35 -5.30 -5.15
N ASP A 52 -7.91 -5.21 -6.40
CA ASP A 52 -7.45 -6.33 -7.22
C ASP A 52 -5.95 -6.18 -7.55
N LEU A 53 -5.35 -7.19 -8.17
CA LEU A 53 -3.91 -7.19 -8.47
C LEU A 53 -3.50 -6.02 -9.39
N GLU A 54 -4.35 -5.62 -10.32
CA GLU A 54 -4.06 -4.51 -11.24
C GLU A 54 -4.03 -3.17 -10.50
N THR A 55 -5.03 -2.90 -9.66
CA THR A 55 -5.10 -1.68 -8.85
C THR A 55 -3.93 -1.61 -7.86
N ILE A 56 -3.54 -2.75 -7.29
CA ILE A 56 -2.37 -2.87 -6.42
C ILE A 56 -1.09 -2.51 -7.18
N GLU A 57 -0.90 -3.06 -8.39
CA GLU A 57 0.28 -2.78 -9.22
C GLU A 57 0.41 -1.28 -9.51
N TRP A 58 -0.65 -0.66 -10.02
CA TRP A 58 -0.61 0.76 -10.39
C TRP A 58 -0.47 1.68 -9.18
N SER A 59 -1.08 1.33 -8.05
CA SER A 59 -0.90 2.07 -6.80
C SER A 59 0.53 1.98 -6.29
N ALA A 60 1.15 0.80 -6.36
CA ALA A 60 2.56 0.62 -6.00
C ALA A 60 3.50 1.39 -6.93
N LYS A 61 3.26 1.36 -8.24
CA LYS A 61 4.05 2.13 -9.22
C LYS A 61 3.98 3.63 -8.95
N LEU A 62 2.78 4.17 -8.75
CA LEU A 62 2.59 5.59 -8.48
C LEU A 62 3.30 6.01 -7.18
N GLY A 63 3.06 5.29 -6.08
CA GLY A 63 3.66 5.61 -4.79
C GLY A 63 5.18 5.49 -4.80
N ALA A 64 5.73 4.46 -5.45
CA ALA A 64 7.18 4.28 -5.58
C ALA A 64 7.84 5.36 -6.45
N LEU A 65 7.21 5.76 -7.55
CA LEU A 65 7.71 6.85 -8.40
C LEU A 65 7.79 8.17 -7.63
N GLU A 66 6.71 8.54 -6.94
CA GLU A 66 6.69 9.78 -6.14
C GLU A 66 7.69 9.73 -4.99
N ALA A 67 7.86 8.58 -4.34
CA ALA A 67 8.86 8.40 -3.30
C ALA A 67 10.28 8.62 -3.85
N LEU A 68 10.56 8.05 -5.03
CA LEU A 68 11.85 8.19 -5.70
C LEU A 68 12.14 9.65 -6.09
N GLU A 69 11.16 10.37 -6.63
CA GLU A 69 11.23 11.81 -6.94
C GLU A 69 11.49 12.70 -5.70
N ARG A 70 11.34 12.13 -4.50
CA ARG A 70 11.60 12.79 -3.21
C ARG A 70 12.83 12.22 -2.49
N GLY A 71 13.66 11.43 -3.17
CA GLY A 71 14.90 10.88 -2.64
C GLY A 71 14.72 9.65 -1.74
N THR A 72 13.52 9.06 -1.69
CA THR A 72 13.28 7.80 -0.99
C THR A 72 13.69 6.63 -1.86
N THR A 73 14.61 5.82 -1.36
CA THR A 73 15.17 4.67 -2.10
C THR A 73 14.79 3.32 -1.49
N CYS A 74 14.14 3.33 -0.33
CA CYS A 74 13.65 2.15 0.36
C CYS A 74 12.29 2.43 1.01
N ILE A 75 11.34 1.50 0.90
CA ILE A 75 10.00 1.60 1.47
C ILE A 75 9.70 0.33 2.26
N ILE A 76 9.12 0.47 3.45
CA ILE A 76 8.46 -0.63 4.17
C ILE A 76 6.97 -0.46 3.95
N ASP A 77 6.39 -1.37 3.16
CA ASP A 77 5.00 -1.30 2.74
C ASP A 77 4.12 -2.22 3.59
N HIS A 78 3.09 -1.65 4.20
CA HIS A 78 2.08 -2.33 4.97
C HIS A 78 0.84 -2.53 4.10
N HIS A 79 0.70 -3.71 3.52
CA HIS A 79 -0.34 -4.02 2.58
C HIS A 79 -1.56 -4.68 3.23
N GLU A 80 -2.76 -4.27 2.82
CA GLU A 80 -4.03 -4.89 3.22
C GLU A 80 -4.91 -5.07 1.97
N SER A 81 -5.20 -6.31 1.60
CA SER A 81 -6.02 -6.67 0.42
C SER A 81 -6.76 -7.99 0.65
N PRO A 82 -7.75 -8.06 1.57
CA PRO A 82 -8.41 -9.31 1.92
C PRO A 82 -9.00 -10.07 0.72
N ASN A 83 -9.46 -9.37 -0.32
CA ASN A 83 -10.03 -10.01 -1.52
C ASN A 83 -8.98 -10.33 -2.61
N ALA A 84 -7.71 -9.99 -2.39
CA ALA A 84 -6.60 -10.23 -3.31
C ALA A 84 -5.32 -10.58 -2.51
N ILE A 85 -5.39 -11.61 -1.66
CA ILE A 85 -4.26 -12.02 -0.80
C ILE A 85 -3.14 -12.61 -1.66
N GLU A 86 -3.46 -13.65 -2.43
CA GLU A 86 -2.49 -14.39 -3.23
C GLU A 86 -1.85 -13.49 -4.29
N GLY A 87 -0.51 -13.46 -4.33
CA GLY A 87 0.25 -12.67 -5.30
C GLY A 87 0.39 -11.17 -5.01
N SER A 88 -0.38 -10.59 -4.08
CA SER A 88 -0.36 -9.15 -3.80
C SER A 88 1.03 -8.60 -3.46
N LEU A 89 1.74 -9.24 -2.53
CA LEU A 89 3.08 -8.81 -2.12
C LEU A 89 4.09 -8.91 -3.28
N SER A 90 3.97 -9.93 -4.13
CA SER A 90 4.81 -10.10 -5.32
C SER A 90 4.56 -9.01 -6.35
N VAL A 91 3.29 -8.62 -6.56
CA VAL A 91 2.92 -7.51 -7.45
C VAL A 91 3.55 -6.20 -6.98
N ILE A 92 3.44 -5.89 -5.68
CA ILE A 92 4.04 -4.68 -5.10
C ILE A 92 5.57 -4.70 -5.24
N GLN A 93 6.20 -5.85 -4.95
CA GLN A 93 7.64 -6.01 -5.08
C GLN A 93 8.10 -5.80 -6.53
N ASN A 94 7.39 -6.38 -7.49
CA ASN A 94 7.71 -6.26 -8.92
C ASN A 94 7.55 -4.82 -9.41
N ALA A 95 6.45 -4.15 -9.02
CA ALA A 95 6.19 -2.75 -9.34
C ALA A 95 7.28 -1.81 -8.81
N CYS A 96 7.68 -1.96 -7.55
CA CYS A 96 8.76 -1.16 -6.97
C CYS A 96 10.10 -1.45 -7.65
N ARG A 97 10.38 -2.73 -7.96
CA ARG A 97 11.62 -3.15 -8.62
C ARG A 97 11.74 -2.58 -10.03
N GLU A 98 10.65 -2.50 -10.78
CA GLU A 98 10.62 -1.88 -12.12
C GLU A 98 11.12 -0.42 -12.08
N LEU A 99 10.80 0.31 -11.01
CA LEU A 99 11.19 1.71 -10.79
C LEU A 99 12.55 1.86 -10.07
N GLY A 100 13.17 0.76 -9.62
CA GLY A 100 14.43 0.78 -8.90
C GLY A 100 14.33 1.13 -7.40
N VAL A 101 13.12 1.11 -6.82
CA VAL A 101 12.91 1.35 -5.39
C VAL A 101 13.00 0.03 -4.63
N ARG A 102 13.79 -0.01 -3.56
CA ARG A 102 13.81 -1.18 -2.66
C ARG A 102 12.54 -1.19 -1.83
N VAL A 103 11.93 -2.36 -1.67
CA VAL A 103 10.72 -2.50 -0.84
C VAL A 103 10.82 -3.71 0.06
N ASN A 104 10.37 -3.55 1.31
CA ASN A 104 10.05 -4.64 2.21
C ASN A 104 8.52 -4.73 2.32
N THR A 105 7.94 -5.80 1.81
CA THR A 105 6.48 -5.98 1.76
C THR A 105 6.01 -6.71 3.02
N CYS A 106 5.03 -6.13 3.70
CA CYS A 106 4.39 -6.66 4.90
C CYS A 106 2.89 -6.84 4.62
N TYR A 107 2.28 -7.88 5.15
CA TYR A 107 0.83 -8.08 5.04
C TYR A 107 0.15 -7.83 6.39
N GLY A 108 -0.87 -6.97 6.42
CA GLY A 108 -1.69 -6.70 7.58
C GLY A 108 -2.72 -7.82 7.80
N VAL A 109 -2.59 -8.55 8.91
CA VAL A 109 -3.50 -9.64 9.27
C VAL A 109 -4.55 -9.15 10.26
N THR A 110 -5.80 -9.58 10.08
CA THR A 110 -6.93 -9.15 10.91
C THR A 110 -8.09 -10.15 10.88
N ASP A 111 -8.83 -10.26 11.98
CA ASP A 111 -10.01 -11.12 12.09
C ASP A 111 -11.31 -10.45 11.56
N ARG A 112 -11.24 -9.23 10.98
CA ARG A 112 -12.42 -8.46 10.56
C ARG A 112 -13.31 -9.16 9.53
N ASN A 113 -12.73 -10.03 8.69
CA ASN A 113 -13.41 -10.65 7.55
C ASN A 113 -13.57 -12.18 7.71
N CYS A 114 -13.58 -12.69 8.95
CA CYS A 114 -13.56 -14.13 9.24
C CYS A 114 -14.76 -14.92 8.68
N ASN A 115 -15.89 -14.26 8.39
CA ASN A 115 -17.10 -14.89 7.89
C ASN A 115 -17.26 -14.83 6.36
N ASP A 116 -16.42 -14.06 5.66
CA ASP A 116 -16.51 -13.87 4.19
C ASP A 116 -15.72 -14.94 3.42
N PHE A 117 -14.88 -15.70 4.10
CA PHE A 117 -14.17 -16.86 3.56
C PHE A 117 -14.84 -18.16 4.04
N SER A 118 -16.14 -18.34 3.76
CA SER A 118 -16.73 -19.67 3.89
C SER A 118 -16.08 -20.58 2.86
N THR A 119 -15.26 -21.50 3.34
CA THR A 119 -14.69 -22.56 2.51
C THR A 119 -15.81 -23.49 2.05
N ASP A 120 -16.40 -23.21 0.90
CA ASP A 120 -16.97 -24.25 0.03
C ASP A 120 -15.79 -25.01 -0.63
N MET A 121 -14.92 -25.58 0.21
CA MET A 121 -13.84 -26.49 -0.14
C MET A 121 -14.05 -27.77 0.68
N ALA A 122 -15.20 -28.41 0.44
CA ALA A 122 -15.47 -29.80 0.79
C ALA A 122 -15.29 -30.67 -0.46
#